data_AF-A0A349SXY7-F1
#
_entry.id   AF-A0A349SXY7-F1
#
_cell.length_a   1.000
_cell.length_b   1.000
_cell.length_c   1.000
_cell.angle_alpha   90.00
_cell.angle_beta   90.00
_cell.angle_gamma   90.00
#
_symmetry.space_group_name_H-M   'P 1'
#
loop_
_entity.id
_entity.type
_entity.pdbx_description
1 polymer ?
#
loop_
_entity_poly.entity_id
_entity_poly.type
_entity_poly.pdbx_seq_one_letter_code
_entity_poly.pdbx_strand_id
1 'polypeptide(L)'
;MANMRTLTFDAVIVGGGGAGMRAALQLAQSGQKTALISKVFPTRSHTVSAQGGITCAIASADPNDDWRWHMYDTVKGSDWLGDQDAIEYM
;
A
#
# COMPACT_ATOMS: atom_id res chain seq x y z
N MET A 1 -20.50 19.10 -28.56
CA MET A 1 -19.84 18.49 -27.39
C MET A 1 -18.36 18.39 -27.71
N ALA A 2 -17.47 18.86 -26.82
CA ALA A 2 -16.03 18.78 -27.07
C ALA A 2 -15.60 17.30 -27.18
N ASN A 3 -14.80 16.97 -28.19
CA ASN A 3 -14.22 15.64 -28.36
C ASN A 3 -13.24 15.37 -27.21
N MET A 4 -13.70 14.71 -26.14
CA MET A 4 -12.81 14.29 -25.04
C MET A 4 -11.97 13.09 -25.47
N ARG A 5 -10.67 13.18 -25.23
CA ARG A 5 -9.73 12.08 -25.48
C ARG A 5 -9.96 10.94 -24.49
N THR A 6 -10.18 9.73 -24.99
CA THR A 6 -10.27 8.50 -24.19
C THR A 6 -9.00 7.67 -24.32
N LEU A 7 -8.49 7.14 -23.21
CA LEU A 7 -7.39 6.18 -23.18
C LEU A 7 -7.85 4.91 -22.45
N THR A 8 -7.55 3.74 -23.02
CA THR A 8 -7.98 2.44 -22.47
C THR A 8 -6.79 1.67 -21.88
N PHE A 9 -6.97 1.17 -20.66
CA PHE A 9 -6.04 0.40 -19.85
C PHE A 9 -6.82 -0.70 -19.11
N ASP A 10 -6.14 -1.77 -18.70
CA ASP A 10 -6.75 -2.83 -17.89
C ASP A 10 -6.93 -2.37 -16.43
N ALA A 11 -6.04 -1.52 -15.94
CA ALA A 11 -6.13 -0.89 -14.63
C ALA A 11 -5.63 0.57 -14.65
N VAL A 12 -6.30 1.42 -13.86
CA VAL A 12 -5.90 2.83 -13.65
C VAL A 12 -5.71 3.06 -12.15
N ILE A 13 -4.48 3.39 -11.75
CA ILE A 13 -4.10 3.71 -10.38
C ILE A 13 -3.98 5.22 -10.22
N VAL A 14 -4.72 5.79 -9.28
CA VAL A 14 -4.72 7.23 -8.98
C VAL A 14 -3.95 7.48 -7.68
N GLY A 15 -2.69 7.89 -7.81
CA GLY A 15 -1.80 8.25 -6.71
C GLY A 15 -0.41 7.62 -6.86
N GLY A 16 0.64 8.45 -7.01
CA GLY A 16 2.04 7.99 -7.16
C GLY A 16 2.80 7.78 -5.84
N GLY A 17 2.11 7.46 -4.75
CA GLY A 17 2.72 7.16 -3.44
C GLY A 17 3.13 5.70 -3.29
N GLY A 18 3.57 5.29 -2.10
CA GLY A 18 4.02 3.91 -1.84
C GLY A 18 2.99 2.84 -2.24
N ALA A 19 1.74 3.00 -1.78
CA ALA A 19 0.65 2.08 -2.11
C ALA A 19 0.37 2.00 -3.62
N GLY A 20 0.23 3.16 -4.29
CA GLY A 20 -0.09 3.19 -5.72
C GLY A 20 1.03 2.67 -6.62
N MET A 21 2.30 2.98 -6.29
CA MET A 21 3.44 2.41 -7.01
C MET A 21 3.56 0.89 -6.80
N ARG A 22 3.34 0.40 -5.57
CA ARG A 22 3.40 -1.05 -5.29
C ARG A 22 2.31 -1.82 -6.03
N ALA A 23 1.08 -1.28 -6.06
CA ALA A 23 -0.05 -1.84 -6.80
C ALA A 23 0.20 -1.80 -8.32
N ALA A 24 0.62 -0.66 -8.87
CA ALA A 24 0.90 -0.52 -10.29
C ALA A 24 2.03 -1.45 -10.75
N LEU A 25 3.08 -1.61 -9.94
CA LEU A 25 4.17 -2.55 -10.20
C LEU A 25 3.64 -3.99 -10.26
N GLN A 26 2.82 -4.40 -9.30
CA GLN A 26 2.29 -5.77 -9.26
C GLN A 26 1.41 -6.06 -10.49
N LEU A 27 0.51 -5.14 -10.84
CA LEU A 27 -0.38 -5.28 -12.00
C LEU A 27 0.41 -5.36 -13.31
N ALA A 28 1.42 -4.51 -13.47
CA ALA A 28 2.30 -4.55 -14.63
C ALA A 28 3.09 -5.88 -14.73
N GLN A 29 3.61 -6.38 -13.60
CA GLN A 29 4.29 -7.70 -13.55
C GLN A 29 3.34 -8.86 -13.85
N SER A 30 2.05 -8.73 -13.52
CA SER A 30 1.00 -9.68 -13.87
C SER A 30 0.49 -9.53 -15.32
N GLY A 31 1.17 -8.74 -16.16
CA GLY A 31 0.86 -8.58 -17.58
C GLY A 31 -0.30 -7.62 -17.89
N GLN A 32 -0.81 -6.89 -16.91
CA GLN A 32 -1.92 -5.94 -17.10
C GLN A 32 -1.40 -4.59 -17.60
N LYS A 33 -2.00 -4.06 -18.66
CA LYS A 33 -1.71 -2.73 -19.17
C LYS A 33 -2.19 -1.68 -18.17
N THR A 34 -1.26 -1.17 -17.37
CA THR A 34 -1.58 -0.35 -16.19
C THR A 34 -1.19 1.11 -16.39
N ALA A 35 -2.10 2.04 -16.06
CA ALA A 35 -1.80 3.47 -15.98
C ALA A 35 -1.62 3.90 -14.52
N LEU A 36 -0.51 4.57 -14.19
CA LEU A 36 -0.30 5.23 -12.90
C LEU A 36 -0.40 6.74 -13.10
N ILE A 37 -1.38 7.37 -12.48
CA ILE A 37 -1.64 8.81 -12.58
C ILE A 37 -1.31 9.44 -11.23
N SER A 38 -0.54 10.52 -11.24
CA SER A 38 -0.20 11.27 -10.03
C SER A 38 -0.26 12.77 -10.29
N LYS A 39 -0.81 13.52 -9.34
CA LYS A 39 -0.87 15.00 -9.40
C LYS A 39 0.48 15.67 -9.10
N VAL A 40 1.44 14.93 -8.58
CA VAL A 40 2.83 15.33 -8.33
C VAL A 40 3.77 14.27 -8.89
N PHE A 41 5.04 14.63 -9.11
CA PHE A 41 6.06 13.65 -9.43
C PHE A 41 6.12 12.55 -8.33
N PRO A 42 6.18 11.25 -8.67
CA PRO A 42 5.96 10.17 -7.69
C PRO A 42 6.81 10.25 -6.41
N THR A 43 8.09 10.61 -6.52
CA THR A 43 8.98 10.76 -5.34
C THR A 43 8.73 12.03 -4.52
N ARG A 44 7.72 12.83 -4.88
CA ARG A 44 7.20 13.96 -4.10
C ARG A 44 5.87 13.65 -3.40
N SER A 45 5.40 12.41 -3.46
CA SER A 45 4.27 11.93 -2.66
C SER A 45 4.64 11.91 -1.18
N HIS A 46 3.67 12.07 -0.27
CA HIS A 46 3.93 12.17 1.18
C HIS A 46 4.60 10.93 1.81
N THR A 47 4.56 9.77 1.14
CA THR A 47 5.38 8.60 1.52
C THR A 47 6.87 8.95 1.66
N VAL A 48 7.39 9.93 0.89
CA VAL A 48 8.79 10.39 0.99
C VAL A 48 9.14 11.00 2.35
N SER A 49 8.15 11.42 3.13
CA SER A 49 8.34 12.09 4.42
C SER A 49 8.30 11.13 5.62
N ALA A 50 8.08 9.82 5.40
CA ALA A 50 8.13 8.81 6.46
C ALA A 50 9.56 8.67 7.02
N GLN A 51 9.68 8.46 8.34
CA GLN A 51 10.99 8.44 9.03
C GLN A 51 11.24 7.16 9.83
N GLY A 52 10.30 6.77 10.71
CA GLY A 52 10.55 5.72 11.72
C GLY A 52 10.84 4.34 11.15
N GLY A 53 10.00 3.84 10.25
CA GLY A 53 10.16 2.50 9.66
C GLY A 53 8.83 1.86 9.25
N ILE A 54 8.87 0.55 9.03
CA ILE A 54 7.71 -0.31 8.78
C ILE A 54 7.72 -1.38 9.86
N THR A 55 6.66 -1.47 10.65
CA THR A 55 6.51 -2.50 11.69
C THR A 55 6.26 -3.85 11.02
N CYS A 56 7.08 -4.85 11.31
CA CYS A 56 6.94 -6.19 10.74
C CYS A 56 7.62 -7.22 11.64
N ALA A 57 6.94 -8.33 11.92
CA ALA A 57 7.46 -9.42 12.72
C ALA A 57 8.42 -10.29 11.90
N ILE A 58 9.64 -9.78 11.68
CA ILE A 58 10.70 -10.46 10.91
C ILE A 58 11.76 -11.13 11.81
N ALA A 59 11.52 -11.15 13.12
CA ALA A 59 12.39 -11.74 14.13
C ALA A 59 13.87 -11.27 14.10
N SER A 60 14.12 -10.04 13.64
CA SER A 60 15.47 -9.50 13.46
C SER A 60 16.07 -8.99 14.78
N ALA A 61 15.29 -8.28 15.58
CA ALA A 61 15.69 -7.75 16.88
C ALA A 61 15.26 -8.65 18.05
N ASP A 62 14.08 -9.28 17.94
CA ASP A 62 13.63 -10.32 18.86
C ASP A 62 13.49 -11.65 18.09
N PRO A 63 14.38 -12.64 18.30
CA PRO A 63 14.32 -13.92 17.60
C PRO A 63 13.05 -14.74 17.84
N ASN A 64 12.26 -14.41 18.87
CA ASN A 64 11.02 -15.12 19.19
C ASN A 64 9.76 -14.37 18.73
N ASP A 65 9.92 -13.29 17.95
CA ASP A 65 8.80 -12.48 17.48
C ASP A 65 7.79 -13.30 16.68
N ASP A 66 6.52 -12.93 16.80
CA ASP A 66 5.40 -13.65 16.23
C ASP A 66 4.37 -12.67 15.66
N TRP A 67 3.95 -12.90 14.41
CA TRP A 67 2.98 -12.03 13.75
C TRP A 67 1.65 -11.91 14.53
N ARG A 68 1.28 -12.92 15.33
CA ARG A 68 0.08 -12.90 16.17
C ARG A 68 0.19 -11.88 17.31
N TRP A 69 1.40 -11.59 17.78
CA TRP A 69 1.63 -10.52 18.77
C TRP A 69 1.46 -9.16 18.13
N HIS A 70 1.96 -8.98 16.90
CA HIS A 70 1.71 -7.78 16.11
C HIS A 70 0.20 -7.60 15.85
N MET A 71 -0.51 -8.66 15.45
CA MET A 71 -1.96 -8.65 15.29
C MET A 71 -2.68 -8.23 16.58
N TYR A 72 -2.32 -8.83 17.72
CA TYR A 72 -2.89 -8.47 19.03
C TYR A 72 -2.68 -6.99 19.36
N ASP A 73 -1.47 -6.48 19.17
CA ASP A 73 -1.13 -5.08 19.42
C ASP A 73 -1.90 -4.14 18.48
N THR A 74 -2.11 -4.52 17.22
CA THR A 74 -2.93 -3.76 16.26
C THR A 74 -4.41 -3.78 16.63
N VAL A 75 -4.98 -4.93 16.98
CA VAL A 75 -6.39 -5.04 17.42
C VAL A 75 -6.63 -4.20 18.67
N LYS A 76 -5.77 -4.34 19.68
CA LYS A 76 -5.85 -3.55 20.91
C LYS A 76 -5.64 -2.06 20.64
N GLY A 77 -4.66 -1.70 19.80
CA GLY A 77 -4.36 -0.31 19.43
C GLY A 77 -5.46 0.36 18.61
N SER A 78 -6.25 -0.43 17.89
CA SER A 78 -7.45 0.04 17.16
C SER A 78 -8.65 0.32 18.07
N ASP A 79 -8.52 0.11 19.39
CA ASP A 79 -9.62 0.15 20.35
C ASP A 79 -10.78 -0.78 19.98
N TRP A 80 -10.45 -1.96 19.43
CA TRP A 80 -11.39 -2.97 18.94
C TRP A 80 -12.31 -2.53 17.80
N LEU A 81 -12.03 -1.38 17.17
CA LEU A 81 -12.78 -0.88 16.01
C LEU A 81 -12.19 -1.32 14.67
N GLY A 82 -11.01 -1.95 14.67
CA GLY A 82 -10.38 -2.49 13.47
C GLY A 82 -10.99 -3.84 13.05
N ASP A 83 -11.24 -3.98 11.76
CA ASP A 83 -11.66 -5.25 11.16
C ASP A 83 -10.53 -6.28 11.30
N GLN A 84 -10.75 -7.30 12.13
CA GLN A 84 -9.68 -8.21 12.55
C GLN A 84 -9.19 -9.14 11.43
N ASP A 85 -10.03 -9.44 10.45
CA ASP A 85 -9.65 -10.20 9.25
C ASP A 85 -8.68 -9.40 8.35
N ALA A 86 -8.90 -8.10 8.22
CA ALA A 86 -7.97 -7.21 7.54
C ALA A 86 -6.65 -7.06 8.31
N ILE A 87 -6.71 -6.99 9.65
CA ILE A 87 -5.52 -6.93 10.51
C ILE A 87 -4.71 -8.22 10.44
N GLU A 88 -5.36 -9.39 10.42
CA GLU A 88 -4.69 -10.69 10.27
C GLU A 88 -3.98 -10.81 8.90
N TYR A 89 -4.55 -10.23 7.84
CA TYR A 89 -3.98 -10.27 6.50
C TYR A 89 -2.75 -9.35 6.32
N MET A 90 -2.66 -8.26 7.09
CA MET A 90 -1.57 -7.27 7.01
C MET A 90 -0.26 -7.77 7.62
#